data_AF-A0A537CTS2-F1
#
_entry.id   AF-A0A537CTS2-F1
#
_cell.length_a   1.000
_cell.length_b   1.000
_cell.length_c   1.000
_cell.angle_alpha   90.00
_cell.angle_beta   90.00
_cell.angle_gamma   90.00
#
_symmetry.space_group_name_H-M   'P 1'
#
loop_
_entity.id
_entity.type
_entity.pdbx_description
1 polymer ?
#
loop_
_entity_poly.entity_id
_entity_poly.type
_entity_poly.pdbx_seq_one_letter_code
_entity_poly.pdbx_strand_id
1 'polypeptide(L)' 'MVRLMVAALVVGLGLSGYAWAQRKDCGELKGEIEAKIKANGVEKFTLDIVDADAQVDGKVVGTCDGGTKKIVYKRG' A
#
# COMPACT_ATOMS: atom_id res chain seq x y z
N MET A 1 42.27 -9.67 22.92
CA MET A 1 42.18 -11.01 22.29
C MET A 1 40.83 -11.04 21.62
N VAL A 2 40.62 -10.74 20.34
CA VAL A 2 41.34 -10.98 19.08
C VAL A 2 40.87 -9.83 18.16
N ARG A 3 41.69 -8.78 17.97
CA ARG A 3 42.46 -8.57 16.74
C ARG A 3 41.73 -9.00 15.45
N LEU A 4 41.33 -7.98 14.69
CA LEU A 4 41.51 -7.83 13.24
C LEU A 4 40.46 -8.46 12.30
N MET A 5 39.84 -7.53 11.56
CA MET A 5 39.53 -7.60 10.12
C MET A 5 38.32 -8.48 9.77
N VAL A 6 37.34 -8.01 9.00
CA VAL A 6 37.51 -7.57 7.61
C VAL A 6 36.46 -6.51 7.25
N ALA A 7 36.94 -5.43 6.63
CA ALA A 7 36.15 -4.46 5.88
C ALA A 7 35.61 -5.10 4.60
N ALA A 8 34.31 -4.92 4.31
CA ALA A 8 33.78 -4.74 2.95
C ALA A 8 32.25 -4.73 2.99
N LEU A 9 31.67 -3.71 2.32
CA LEU A 9 30.45 -3.82 1.52
C LEU A 9 29.28 -4.61 2.12
N VAL A 10 28.23 -3.91 2.57
CA VAL A 10 26.98 -3.83 1.81
C VAL A 10 26.27 -2.53 2.18
N VAL A 11 26.26 -1.61 1.23
CA VAL A 11 25.29 -0.51 1.15
C VAL A 11 23.90 -1.12 1.12
N GLY A 12 23.08 -0.83 2.11
CA GLY A 12 21.71 -1.30 2.14
C GLY A 12 21.13 -1.26 3.54
N LEU A 13 21.04 -0.07 4.14
CA LEU A 13 19.89 0.22 5.01
C LEU A 13 18.65 0.16 4.11
N GLY A 14 18.25 -1.05 3.73
CA GLY A 14 16.94 -1.33 3.22
C GLY A 14 15.99 -0.89 4.30
N LEU A 15 15.30 0.21 4.03
CA LEU A 15 14.14 0.71 4.75
C LEU A 15 13.43 -0.50 5.35
N SER A 16 13.58 -0.67 6.67
CA SER A 16 12.85 -1.64 7.46
C SER A 16 11.38 -1.35 7.17
N GLY A 17 10.86 -2.10 6.19
CA GLY A 17 9.55 -1.95 5.60
C GLY A 17 8.61 -1.88 6.77
N TYR A 18 7.99 -0.73 6.89
CA TYR A 18 7.26 -0.37 8.07
C TYR A 18 6.21 -1.45 8.36
N ALA A 19 6.52 -2.32 9.32
CA ALA A 19 5.57 -3.20 9.97
C ALA A 19 4.74 -2.33 10.92
N TRP A 20 4.12 -1.29 10.38
CA TRP A 20 3.10 -0.56 11.10
C TRP A 20 1.85 -1.43 11.05
N ALA A 21 1.63 -2.14 12.13
CA ALA A 21 0.30 -2.49 12.60
C ALA A 21 -0.53 -1.24 12.99
N GLN A 22 -0.18 -0.06 12.46
CA GLN A 22 -1.04 1.10 12.43
C GLN A 22 -2.03 0.84 11.31
N ARG A 23 -3.29 0.61 11.67
CA ARG A 23 -4.39 0.49 10.74
C ARG A 23 -4.30 1.68 9.77
N LYS A 24 -3.80 1.45 8.56
CA LYS A 24 -3.60 2.53 7.59
C LYS A 24 -4.96 3.12 7.31
N ASP A 25 -5.06 4.44 7.46
CA ASP A 25 -6.29 5.17 7.20
C ASP A 25 -6.71 4.94 5.75
N CYS A 26 -8.01 4.71 5.52
CA CYS A 26 -8.52 4.45 4.17
C CYS A 26 -8.31 5.62 3.21
N GLY A 27 -8.29 6.86 3.71
CA GLY A 27 -8.03 8.06 2.91
C GLY A 27 -6.58 8.09 2.41
N GLU A 28 -5.62 7.84 3.31
CA GLU A 28 -4.19 7.80 2.94
C GLU A 28 -3.91 6.68 1.94
N LEU A 29 -4.38 5.46 2.20
CA LEU A 29 -4.18 4.33 1.31
C LEU A 29 -4.86 4.55 -0.06
N LYS A 30 -6.06 5.16 -0.07
CA LYS A 30 -6.74 5.53 -1.30
C LYS A 30 -5.92 6.53 -2.12
N GLY A 31 -5.34 7.54 -1.48
CA GLY A 31 -4.49 8.54 -2.14
C GLY A 31 -3.25 7.91 -2.77
N GLU A 32 -2.56 7.02 -2.06
CA GLU A 32 -1.42 6.27 -2.61
C GLU A 32 -1.81 5.41 -3.82
N ILE A 33 -2.95 4.70 -3.72
CA ILE A 33 -3.47 3.88 -4.82
C ILE A 33 -3.83 4.76 -6.02
N GLU A 34 -4.47 5.91 -5.80
CA GLU A 34 -4.84 6.85 -6.85
C GLU A 34 -3.61 7.37 -7.60
N ALA A 35 -2.58 7.79 -6.86
CA ALA A 35 -1.31 8.26 -7.43
C ALA A 35 -0.65 7.16 -8.27
N LYS A 36 -0.63 5.91 -7.78
CA LYS A 36 -0.09 4.77 -8.54
C LYS A 36 -0.89 4.50 -9.81
N ILE A 37 -2.22 4.53 -9.75
CA ILE A 37 -3.09 4.30 -10.92
C ILE A 37 -2.86 5.39 -11.98
N LYS A 38 -2.81 6.65 -11.57
CA LYS A 38 -2.48 7.79 -12.45
C LYS A 38 -1.09 7.65 -13.06
N ALA A 39 -0.09 7.23 -12.28
CA ALA A 39 1.27 7.00 -12.77
C ALA A 39 1.35 5.85 -13.81
N ASN A 40 0.37 4.94 -13.82
CA ASN A 40 0.23 3.90 -14.85
C ASN A 40 -0.58 4.38 -16.07
N GLY A 41 -0.92 5.67 -16.16
CA GLY A 41 -1.60 6.26 -17.32
C GLY A 41 -3.12 6.06 -17.36
N VAL A 42 -3.74 5.68 -16.24
CA VAL A 42 -5.20 5.54 -16.16
C VAL A 42 -5.81 6.87 -15.71
N GLU A 43 -6.54 7.53 -16.60
CA GLU A 43 -7.11 8.87 -16.32
C GLU A 43 -8.56 8.82 -15.85
N LYS A 44 -9.34 7.82 -16.27
CA LYS A 44 -10.76 7.66 -15.92
C LYS A 44 -10.97 6.44 -15.03
N PHE A 45 -11.10 6.70 -13.74
CA PHE A 45 -11.40 5.68 -12.75
C PHE A 45 -11.98 6.28 -11.48
N THR A 46 -12.61 5.43 -10.67
CA THR A 46 -13.12 5.75 -9.35
C THR A 46 -12.58 4.77 -8.32
N LEU A 47 -12.32 5.27 -7.11
CA LEU A 47 -11.94 4.49 -5.94
C LEU A 47 -12.98 4.67 -4.83
N ASP A 48 -13.75 3.62 -4.56
CA ASP A 48 -14.77 3.59 -3.52
C ASP A 48 -14.23 2.86 -2.28
N ILE A 49 -14.51 3.40 -1.09
CA ILE A 49 -14.24 2.72 0.17
C ILE A 49 -15.55 2.09 0.65
N VAL A 50 -15.55 0.77 0.82
CA VAL A 50 -16.72 0.01 1.29
C VAL A 50 -16.32 -0.90 2.44
N ASP A 51 -17.30 -1.41 3.17
CA ASP A 51 -17.05 -2.44 4.17
C ASP A 51 -16.54 -3.74 3.55
N ALA A 52 -15.74 -4.49 4.29
CA ALA A 52 -15.04 -5.66 3.78
C ALA A 52 -15.99 -6.75 3.27
N ASP A 53 -17.15 -6.89 3.91
CA ASP A 53 -18.23 -7.83 3.58
C ASP A 53 -19.17 -7.34 2.46
N ALA A 54 -19.13 -6.07 2.07
CA ALA A 54 -20.01 -5.53 1.04
C ALA A 54 -19.77 -6.21 -0.32
N GLN A 55 -20.84 -6.63 -1.01
CA GLN A 55 -20.73 -7.02 -2.42
C GLN A 55 -20.47 -5.79 -3.28
N VAL A 56 -19.52 -5.92 -4.21
CA VAL A 56 -19.09 -4.82 -5.06
C VAL A 56 -18.85 -5.27 -6.49
N ASP A 57 -19.37 -4.48 -7.43
CA ASP A 57 -19.05 -4.56 -8.84
C ASP A 57 -17.80 -3.74 -9.15
N GLY A 58 -16.64 -4.33 -8.86
CA GLY A 58 -15.34 -3.69 -9.10
C GLY A 58 -14.16 -4.51 -8.57
N LYS A 59 -12.94 -4.04 -8.85
CA LYS A 59 -11.73 -4.73 -8.43
C LYS A 59 -11.26 -4.23 -7.06
N VAL A 60 -11.12 -5.11 -6.09
CA VAL A 60 -10.51 -4.74 -4.81
C VAL A 60 -9.01 -4.49 -5.01
N VAL A 61 -8.57 -3.28 -4.71
CA VAL A 61 -7.17 -2.82 -4.91
C VAL A 61 -6.43 -2.57 -3.60
N GLY A 62 -7.14 -2.62 -2.46
CA GLY A 62 -6.53 -2.54 -1.13
C GLY A 62 -7.54 -2.77 -0.02
N THR A 63 -7.03 -2.98 1.19
CA THR A 63 -7.79 -3.07 2.43
C THR A 63 -7.17 -2.13 3.45
N CYS A 64 -8.01 -1.38 4.17
CA CYS A 64 -7.61 -0.35 5.13
C CYS A 64 -8.37 -0.54 6.44
N ASP A 65 -8.08 0.30 7.45
CA ASP A 65 -8.65 0.17 8.80
C ASP A 65 -8.47 -1.25 9.39
N GLY A 66 -7.34 -1.90 9.07
CA GLY A 66 -7.04 -3.25 9.54
C GLY A 66 -7.98 -4.33 9.00
N GLY A 67 -8.51 -4.12 7.80
CA GLY A 67 -9.29 -5.12 7.07
C GLY A 67 -10.81 -5.03 7.28
N THR A 68 -11.30 -4.01 7.98
CA THR A 68 -12.76 -3.77 8.10
C THR A 68 -13.32 -3.11 6.85
N LYS A 69 -12.47 -2.41 6.08
CA LYS A 69 -12.84 -1.72 4.85
C LYS A 69 -11.91 -2.10 3.72
N LYS A 70 -12.45 -2.06 2.51
CA LYS A 70 -11.73 -2.33 1.26
C LYS A 70 -11.93 -1.18 0.26
N ILE A 71 -10.91 -0.97 -0.55
CA ILE A 71 -10.89 0.05 -1.60
C ILE A 71 -11.13 -0.65 -2.92
N VAL A 72 -12.16 -0.21 -3.62
CA VAL A 72 -12.68 -0.84 -4.84
C VAL A 72 -12.44 0.11 -6.00
N TYR A 73 -11.72 -0.39 -6.98
CA TYR A 73 -11.47 0.25 -8.26
C TYR A 73 -12.60 -0.05 -9.23
N LYS A 74 -13.12 1.00 -9.84
CA LYS A 74 -14.01 0.95 -11.00
C LYS A 74 -13.40 1.73 -12.14
N ARG A 75 -13.39 1.11 -13.31
CA ARG A 75 -12.97 1.79 -14.54
C ARG A 75 -14.10 2.69 -15.02
N GLY A 76 -13.78 3.94 -15.34
CA GLY A 76 -14.73 4.91 -15.91
C GLY A 76 -14.74 4.89 -17.43
#